data_AF-A0A4V1QQR5-F1
#
_entry.id   AF-A0A4V1QQR5-F1
#
_cell.length_a   1.000
_cell.length_b   1.000
_cell.length_c   1.000
_cell.angle_alpha   90.00
_cell.angle_beta   90.00
_cell.angle_gamma   90.00
#
_symmetry.space_group_name_H-M   'P 1'
#
loop_
_entity.id
_entity.type
_entity.pdbx_description
1 polymer ?
#
loop_
_entity_poly.entity_id
_entity_poly.type
_entity_poly.pdbx_seq_one_letter_code
_entity_poly.pdbx_strand_id
1 'polypeptide(L)'
;MPRRIGDVEGRDAVASVVRADAAASVDRNTLALAVRYTLQLLAERAPGGTVEVRVPPFGAVQCIEGPRHTRGTPPNVVETDAATWLGLATG
;
A
#
# COMPACT_ATOMS: atom_id res chain seq x y z
N MET A 1 14.85 6.14 0.09
CA MET A 1 13.76 5.13 0.14
C MET A 1 13.66 4.63 1.57
N PRO A 2 12.44 4.48 2.12
CA PRO A 2 12.28 3.84 3.43
C PRO A 2 12.88 2.43 3.40
N ARG A 3 13.35 1.96 4.57
CA ARG A 3 13.93 0.62 4.72
C ARG A 3 12.89 -0.44 4.30
N ARG A 4 13.33 -1.45 3.54
CA ARG A 4 12.49 -2.60 3.17
C ARG A 4 11.98 -3.30 4.44
N ILE A 5 10.67 -3.52 4.51
CA ILE A 5 10.00 -4.29 5.56
C ILE A 5 10.28 -5.78 5.32
N GLY A 6 10.60 -6.52 6.39
CA GLY A 6 10.88 -7.95 6.31
C GLY A 6 9.60 -8.76 6.08
N ASP A 7 9.69 -9.84 5.29
CA ASP A 7 8.50 -10.58 4.84
C ASP A 7 7.76 -11.31 5.97
N VAL A 8 8.45 -11.65 7.07
CA VAL A 8 7.82 -12.27 8.25
C VAL A 8 6.98 -11.22 8.99
N GLU A 9 7.62 -10.14 9.43
CA GLU A 9 6.98 -9.01 10.12
C GLU A 9 5.81 -8.43 9.31
N GLY A 10 6.00 -8.25 8.01
CA GLY A 10 4.96 -7.73 7.12
C GLY A 10 3.76 -8.67 6.98
N ARG A 11 3.99 -9.97 6.82
CA ARG A 11 2.90 -10.96 6.72
C ARG A 11 2.15 -11.12 8.05
N ASP A 12 2.85 -11.08 9.19
CA ASP A 12 2.23 -11.17 10.50
C ASP A 12 1.31 -9.97 10.78
N ALA A 13 1.72 -8.77 10.36
CA ALA A 13 0.88 -7.58 10.44
C ALA A 13 -0.38 -7.71 9.57
N VAL A 14 -0.24 -8.13 8.30
CA VAL A 14 -1.40 -8.34 7.40
C VAL A 14 -2.34 -9.42 7.96
N ALA A 15 -1.80 -10.55 8.44
CA ALA A 15 -2.59 -11.62 9.03
C ALA A 15 -3.32 -11.18 10.31
N SER A 16 -2.77 -10.23 11.06
CA SER A 16 -3.42 -9.66 12.23
C SER A 16 -4.62 -8.79 11.85
N VAL A 17 -4.50 -7.98 10.79
CA VAL A 17 -5.63 -7.21 10.24
C VAL A 17 -6.73 -8.13 9.72
N VAL A 18 -6.38 -9.12 8.88
CA VAL A 18 -7.36 -10.04 8.28
C VAL A 18 -8.14 -10.81 9.34
N ARG A 19 -7.47 -11.30 10.39
CA ARG A 19 -8.13 -12.03 11.49
C ARG A 19 -9.06 -11.15 12.32
N ALA A 20 -8.79 -9.86 12.40
CA ALA A 20 -9.54 -8.94 13.23
C ALA A 20 -10.85 -8.47 12.57
N ASP A 21 -11.10 -8.87 11.31
CA ASP A 21 -12.30 -8.65 10.47
C ASP A 21 -12.68 -7.16 10.27
N ALA A 22 -11.90 -6.23 10.85
CA ALA A 22 -12.04 -4.79 10.72
C ALA A 22 -10.69 -4.11 10.97
N ALA A 23 -10.26 -3.19 10.10
CA ALA A 23 -9.01 -2.44 10.30
C ALA A 23 -8.99 -1.59 11.59
N ALA A 24 -10.17 -1.23 12.12
CA ALA A 24 -10.32 -0.41 13.33
C ALA A 24 -10.06 -1.19 14.64
N SER A 25 -10.03 -2.53 14.60
CA SER A 25 -9.80 -3.37 15.80
C SER A 25 -8.32 -3.66 16.05
N VAL A 26 -7.43 -3.18 15.17
CA VAL A 26 -5.98 -3.36 15.28
C VAL A 26 -5.31 -2.04 15.70
N ASP A 27 -4.23 -2.13 16.47
CA ASP A 27 -3.47 -0.94 16.85
C ASP A 27 -2.87 -0.22 15.63
N ARG A 28 -2.67 1.09 15.77
CA ARG A 28 -2.23 1.97 14.68
C ARG A 28 -0.90 1.55 14.05
N ASN A 29 0.02 0.97 14.83
CA ASN A 29 1.34 0.60 14.32
C ASN A 29 1.25 -0.66 13.47
N THR A 30 0.50 -1.67 13.92
CA THR A 30 0.24 -2.88 13.14
C THR A 30 -0.52 -2.56 11.86
N LEU A 31 -1.52 -1.67 11.92
CA LEU A 31 -2.23 -1.20 10.73
C LEU A 31 -1.28 -0.48 9.75
N ALA A 32 -0.44 0.43 10.25
CA ALA A 32 0.54 1.14 9.42
C ALA A 32 1.55 0.19 8.76
N LEU A 33 2.01 -0.81 9.49
CA LEU A 33 2.96 -1.82 9.01
C LEU A 33 2.32 -2.68 7.91
N ALA A 34 1.09 -3.15 8.10
CA ALA A 34 0.35 -3.92 7.09
C ALA A 34 0.14 -3.12 5.79
N VAL A 35 -0.27 -1.85 5.90
CA VAL A 35 -0.45 -0.96 4.74
C VAL A 35 0.88 -0.73 4.02
N ARG A 36 1.93 -0.37 4.74
CA ARG A 36 3.24 -0.09 4.12
C ARG A 36 3.85 -1.32 3.48
N TYR A 37 3.70 -2.48 4.10
CA TYR A 37 4.18 -3.75 3.56
C TYR A 37 3.45 -4.13 2.28
N THR A 38 2.12 -4.03 2.25
CA THR A 38 1.34 -4.34 1.03
C THR A 38 1.61 -3.33 -0.10
N LEU A 39 1.82 -2.05 0.20
CA LEU A 39 2.27 -1.07 -0.79
C LEU A 39 3.69 -1.37 -1.31
N GLN A 40 4.61 -1.78 -0.44
CA GLN A 40 5.95 -2.23 -0.84
C GLN A 40 5.85 -3.42 -1.81
N LEU A 41 5.05 -4.43 -1.48
CA LEU A 41 4.85 -5.59 -2.35
C LEU A 41 4.25 -5.21 -3.70
N LEU A 42 3.32 -4.25 -3.76
CA LEU A 42 2.80 -3.74 -5.04
C LEU A 42 3.92 -3.14 -5.89
N ALA A 43 4.74 -2.26 -5.32
CA ALA A 43 5.84 -1.62 -6.02
C ALA A 43 6.94 -2.61 -6.44
N GLU A 44 7.21 -3.63 -5.62
CA GLU A 44 8.15 -4.72 -5.96
C GLU A 44 7.61 -5.61 -7.08
N ARG A 45 6.31 -5.93 -7.07
CA ARG A 45 5.67 -6.80 -8.06
C ARG A 45 5.42 -6.11 -9.40
N ALA A 46 5.15 -4.81 -9.38
CA ALA A 46 4.86 -4.00 -10.54
C ALA A 46 5.73 -2.73 -10.50
N PRO A 47 7.05 -2.83 -10.76
CA PRO A 47 7.94 -1.68 -10.72
C PRO A 47 7.51 -0.63 -11.74
N GLY A 48 7.79 0.64 -11.45
CA GLY A 48 7.54 1.75 -12.36
C GLY A 48 7.11 3.04 -11.68
N GLY A 49 6.64 3.99 -12.48
CA GLY A 49 6.43 5.38 -12.07
C GLY A 49 5.16 6.02 -12.64
N THR A 50 4.33 5.23 -13.33
CA THR A 50 3.19 5.76 -14.09
C THR A 50 1.93 5.89 -13.23
N VAL A 51 1.78 5.07 -12.20
CA VAL A 51 0.66 5.13 -11.27
C VAL A 51 1.18 5.43 -9.87
N GLU A 52 0.53 6.37 -9.18
CA GLU A 52 0.75 6.63 -7.76
C GLU A 52 -0.41 6.06 -6.94
N VAL A 53 -0.10 5.21 -5.96
CA VAL A 53 -1.07 4.66 -5.01
C VAL A 53 -0.84 5.27 -3.65
N ARG A 54 -1.89 5.84 -3.05
CA ARG A 54 -1.87 6.57 -1.78
C ARG A 54 -2.84 5.97 -0.78
N VAL A 55 -2.34 5.72 0.42
CA VAL A 55 -3.13 5.25 1.56
C VAL A 55 -2.82 6.15 2.77
N PRO A 56 -3.38 7.36 2.83
CA PRO A 56 -3.14 8.27 3.94
C PRO A 56 -3.72 7.72 5.26
N PRO A 57 -3.04 7.93 6.41
CA PRO A 57 -1.78 8.67 6.57
C PRO A 57 -0.53 7.77 6.48
N PHE A 58 -0.65 6.54 6.01
CA PHE A 58 0.36 5.50 6.23
C PHE A 58 1.46 5.46 5.17
N GLY A 59 1.14 5.72 3.90
CA GLY A 59 2.15 5.75 2.86
C GLY A 59 1.61 5.97 1.45
N ALA A 60 2.55 6.07 0.51
CA ALA A 60 2.30 6.08 -0.91
C ALA A 60 3.46 5.41 -1.65
N VAL A 61 3.18 4.79 -2.79
CA VAL A 61 4.18 4.20 -3.70
C VAL A 61 3.88 4.58 -5.14
N GLN A 62 4.90 4.53 -5.98
CA GLN A 62 4.72 4.49 -7.42
C GLN A 62 4.93 3.08 -7.93
N CYS A 63 4.13 2.69 -8.91
CA CYS A 63 4.16 1.38 -9.54
C CYS A 63 3.75 1.51 -11.01
N ILE A 64 3.86 0.39 -11.73
CA ILE A 64 3.49 0.24 -13.14
C ILE A 64 4.43 1.01 -14.07
N GLU A 65 5.05 0.29 -15.00
CA GLU A 65 5.85 0.86 -16.07
C GLU A 65 4.97 1.62 -17.06
N GLY A 66 5.52 2.67 -17.66
CA GLY A 66 4.81 3.43 -18.69
C GLY A 66 5.31 4.85 -18.85
N PRO A 67 4.64 5.65 -19.70
CA PRO A 67 4.96 7.04 -19.88
C PRO A 67 4.71 7.82 -18.59
N ARG A 68 5.50 8.87 -18.37
CA ARG A 68 5.19 9.87 -17.35
C ARG A 68 4.09 10.80 -17.88
N HIS A 69 3.20 11.21 -17.00
CA HIS A 69 2.26 12.29 -17.29
C HIS A 69 3.02 13.54 -17.71
N THR A 70 2.53 14.17 -18.77
CA THR A 70 3.01 15.47 -19.23
C THR A 70 2.06 16.56 -18.74
N ARG A 71 2.52 17.82 -18.81
CA ARG A 71 1.70 18.98 -18.48
C ARG A 71 0.40 18.92 -19.30
N GLY A 72 -0.75 19.01 -18.61
CA GLY A 72 -2.08 18.97 -19.24
C GLY A 72 -2.75 17.59 -19.21
N THR A 73 -2.02 16.52 -18.88
CA THR A 73 -2.62 15.20 -18.62
C THR A 73 -2.74 14.98 -17.10
N PRO A 74 -3.94 14.69 -16.56
CA PRO A 74 -4.10 14.38 -15.14
C PRO A 74 -3.26 13.16 -14.73
N PRO A 75 -2.63 13.16 -13.55
CA PRO A 75 -1.85 12.02 -13.08
C PRO A 75 -2.74 10.81 -12.75
N ASN A 76 -2.23 9.60 -12.99
CA ASN A 76 -2.87 8.36 -12.57
C ASN A 76 -2.66 8.18 -11.06
N VAL A 77 -3.65 8.58 -10.27
CA VAL A 77 -3.62 8.46 -8.82
C VAL A 77 -4.76 7.55 -8.36
N VAL A 78 -4.42 6.56 -7.54
CA VAL A 78 -5.38 5.79 -6.75
C VAL A 78 -5.20 6.20 -5.29
N GLU A 79 -6.23 6.78 -4.68
CA GLU A 79 -6.21 7.18 -3.28
C GLU A 79 -7.39 6.56 -2.56
N THR A 80 -7.12 5.91 -1.42
CA THR A 80 -8.14 5.22 -0.62
C THR A 80 -7.73 5.12 0.84
N ASP A 81 -8.66 4.74 1.72
CA ASP A 81 -8.38 4.51 3.13
C ASP A 81 -7.73 3.13 3.38
N ALA A 82 -7.19 2.94 4.59
CA ALA A 82 -6.47 1.72 4.93
C ALA A 82 -7.34 0.45 4.93
N ALA A 83 -8.61 0.54 5.33
CA ALA A 83 -9.49 -0.62 5.37
C ALA A 83 -9.81 -1.09 3.94
N THR A 84 -10.19 -0.16 3.06
CA THR A 84 -10.43 -0.44 1.65
C THR A 84 -9.18 -0.97 0.96
N TRP A 85 -8.02 -0.34 1.17
CA TRP A 85 -6.75 -0.80 0.60
C TRP A 85 -6.41 -2.23 1.02
N LEU A 86 -6.49 -2.54 2.31
CA LEU A 86 -6.10 -3.85 2.82
C LEU A 86 -7.06 -4.95 2.32
N GLY A 87 -8.36 -4.67 2.21
CA GLY A 87 -9.30 -5.59 1.57
C GLY A 87 -8.94 -5.88 0.11
N LEU A 88 -8.57 -4.86 -0.68
CA LEU A 88 -8.10 -5.08 -2.05
C LEU A 88 -6.79 -5.86 -2.12
N ALA A 89 -5.85 -5.58 -1.21
CA ALA A 89 -4.54 -6.20 -1.20
C ALA A 89 -4.57 -7.68 -0.77
N THR A 90 -5.60 -8.09 -0.01
CA THR A 90 -5.75 -9.48 0.48
C THR A 90 -6.77 -10.31 -0.29
N GLY A 91 -7.59 -9.70 -1.14
CA GLY A 91 -8.72 -10.35 -1.81
C GLY A 91 -9.91 -10.53 -0.88
#